data_AF-A0A973J299-F1
#
_entry.id   AF-A0A973J299-F1
#
_cell.length_a   1.000
_cell.length_b   1.000
_cell.length_c   1.000
_cell.angle_alpha   90.00
_cell.angle_beta   90.00
_cell.angle_gamma   90.00
#
_symmetry.space_group_name_H-M   'P 1'
#
loop_
_entity.id
_entity.type
_entity.pdbx_description
1 polymer ?
#
loop_
_entity_poly.entity_id
_entity_poly.type
_entity_poly.pdbx_seq_one_letter_code
_entity_poly.pdbx_strand_id
1 'polypeptide(L)' 'MNFQVIAYTAFTLVLAAVFAGIIIYYYNPKRKQQVEAPKHRMLDDDE' A
#
# COMPACT_ATOMS: atom_id res chain seq x y z
N MET A 1 20.70 -23.80 -12.32
CA MET A 1 20.40 -22.35 -12.43
C MET A 1 21.48 -21.58 -11.69
N ASN A 2 21.95 -20.46 -12.24
CA ASN A 2 22.93 -19.60 -11.57
C ASN A 2 22.32 -19.01 -10.29
N PHE A 3 23.01 -19.14 -9.16
CA PHE A 3 22.59 -18.62 -7.86
C PHE A 3 22.25 -17.13 -7.92
N GLN A 4 23.00 -16.35 -8.72
CA GLN A 4 22.75 -14.93 -8.90
C GLN A 4 21.36 -14.67 -9.48
N VAL A 5 20.95 -15.43 -10.51
CA VAL A 5 19.65 -15.27 -11.16
C VAL A 5 18.51 -15.59 -10.20
N ILE A 6 18.67 -16.63 -9.37
CA ILE A 6 17.70 -17.00 -8.34
C ILE A 6 17.59 -15.88 -7.29
N ALA A 7 18.72 -15.36 -6.80
CA ALA A 7 18.76 -14.31 -5.80
C ALA A 7 18.11 -13.01 -6.30
N TYR A 8 18.46 -12.57 -7.51
CA TYR A 8 17.84 -11.39 -8.13
C TYR A 8 16.33 -11.56 -8.30
N THR A 9 15.90 -12.70 -8.82
CA THR A 9 14.46 -12.95 -9.05
C THR A 9 13.69 -13.00 -7.73
N ALA A 10 14.22 -13.69 -6.72
CA ALA A 10 13.61 -13.75 -5.39
C ALA A 10 13.51 -12.36 -4.75
N PHE A 11 14.58 -11.56 -4.82
CA PHE A 11 14.57 -10.19 -4.29
C PHE A 11 13.52 -9.32 -4.98
N THR A 12 13.43 -9.36 -6.31
CA THR A 12 12.41 -8.62 -7.06
C THR A 12 11.01 -9.04 -6.67
N LEU A 13 10.74 -10.35 -6.50
CA LEU A 13 9.44 -10.85 -6.07
C LEU A 13 9.08 -10.40 -4.65
N VAL A 14 10.04 -10.44 -3.72
CA VAL A 14 9.85 -9.94 -2.35
C VAL A 14 9.55 -8.45 -2.36
N LEU A 15 10.31 -7.66 -3.13
CA LEU A 15 10.09 -6.22 -3.25
C LEU A 15 8.69 -5.91 -3.80
N ALA A 16 8.28 -6.61 -4.87
CA ALA A 16 6.94 -6.47 -5.43
C ALA A 16 5.84 -6.85 -4.42
N ALA A 17 6.03 -7.93 -3.66
CA ALA A 17 5.09 -8.34 -2.63
C ALA A 17 4.97 -7.32 -1.49
N VAL A 18 6.08 -6.70 -1.07
CA VAL A 18 6.07 -5.61 -0.07
C VAL A 18 5.27 -4.43 -0.58
N PHE A 19 5.51 -3.97 -1.82
CA PHE A 19 4.74 -2.87 -2.40
C PHE A 19 3.25 -3.20 -2.53
N ALA A 20 2.91 -4.40 -3.01
CA ALA A 20 1.53 -4.86 -3.09
C ALA A 20 0.87 -4.90 -1.69
N GLY A 21 1.59 -5.38 -0.68
CA GLY A 21 1.13 -5.39 0.71
C GLY A 21 0.84 -3.99 1.25
N ILE A 22 1.72 -3.01 0.97
CA ILE A 22 1.52 -1.60 1.34
C ILE A 22 0.27 -1.04 0.67
N ILE A 23 0.09 -1.27 -0.62
CA ILE A 23 -1.09 -0.80 -1.38
C ILE A 23 -2.36 -1.40 -0.76
N ILE A 24 -2.41 -2.71 -0.58
CA ILE A 24 -3.58 -3.40 -0.01
C ILE A 24 -3.87 -2.89 1.39
N TYR A 25 -2.84 -2.69 2.22
CA TYR A 25 -3.00 -2.18 3.59
C TYR A 25 -3.51 -0.74 3.62
N TYR A 26 -2.97 0.14 2.78
CA TYR A 26 -3.30 1.56 2.75
C TYR A 26 -4.67 1.82 2.10
N TYR A 27 -4.98 1.14 1.00
CA TYR A 27 -6.24 1.27 0.28
C TYR A 27 -7.35 0.36 0.83
N ASN A 28 -7.10 -0.39 1.91
CA ASN A 28 -8.15 -1.14 2.59
C ASN A 28 -9.27 -0.16 2.99
N PRO A 29 -10.53 -0.37 2.57
CA PRO A 29 -11.64 0.55 2.81
C PRO A 29 -11.84 0.89 4.29
N LYS A 30 -11.48 -0.01 5.21
CA LYS A 30 -11.52 0.23 6.66
C LYS A 30 -10.51 1.29 7.15
N ARG A 31 -9.38 1.46 6.47
CA ARG A 31 -8.35 2.48 6.78
C ARG A 31 -8.52 3.72 5.93
N LYS A 32 -8.94 3.55 4.68
CA LYS A 32 -9.25 4.65 3.77
C LYS A 32 -10.25 5.64 4.41
N GLN A 33 -11.34 5.15 4.99
CA GLN A 33 -12.29 6.01 5.70
C GLN A 33 -11.69 6.73 6.91
N GLN A 34 -10.77 6.12 7.66
CA GLN A 34 -10.13 6.77 8.82
C GLN A 34 -9.12 7.84 8.40
N VAL A 35 -8.40 7.62 7.30
CA VAL A 35 -7.43 8.59 6.75
C VAL A 35 -8.16 9.73 6.02
N GLU A 36 -9.29 9.44 5.38
CA GLU A 36 -10.09 10.43 4.65
C GLU A 36 -11.13 11.14 5.53
N ALA A 37 -11.52 10.59 6.68
CA ALA A 37 -12.44 11.22 7.63
C ALA A 37 -12.04 12.65 8.03
N PRO A 38 -10.76 12.96 8.35
CA PRO A 38 -10.36 14.35 8.61
C PRO A 38 -10.51 15.26 7.39
N LYS A 39 -10.41 14.73 6.17
CA LYS A 39 -10.60 15.49 4.93
C LYS A 39 -12.08 15.77 4.65
N HIS A 40 -12.96 14.81 4.92
CA HIS A 40 -14.40 15.02 4.83
C HIS A 40 -14.89 16.04 5.87
N ARG A 41 -14.34 16.01 7.09
CA ARG A 41 -14.66 16.99 8.13
C ARG A 41 -14.33 18.44 7.74
N MET A 42 -13.30 18.67 6.94
CA MET A 42 -12.96 20.02 6.44
C MET A 42 -13.97 20.55 5.42
N LEU A 43 -14.75 19.69 4.78
CA LEU A 43 -15.76 20.08 3.79
C LEU A 43 -17.14 20.31 4.42
N ASP A 44 -17.41 19.69 5.57
CA ASP A 44 -18.68 19.83 6.30
C ASP A 44 -18.74 21.12 7.16
N ASP A 45 -17.60 21.75 7.46
CA ASP A 45 -17.53 23.00 8.24
C ASP A 45 -17.83 24.27 7.39
N ASP A 46 -18.08 24.12 6.08
CA ASP A 46 -18.35 25.21 5.13
C ASP A 46 -19.87 25.42 4.83
N GLU A 47 -20.77 24.73 5.53
CA GLU A 47 -22.24 24.91 5.45
C GLU A 47 -22.83 25.48 6.75
#